data_AF-A0A259JCI9-F1
#
_entry.id   AF-A0A259JCI9-F1
#
_cell.length_a   1.000
_cell.length_b   1.000
_cell.length_c   1.000
_cell.angle_alpha   90.00
_cell.angle_beta   90.00
_cell.angle_gamma   90.00
#
_symmetry.space_group_name_H-M   'P 1'
#
loop_
_entity.id
_entity.type
_entity.pdbx_description
1 polymer ?
#
loop_
_entity_poly.entity_id
_entity_poly.type
_entity_poly.pdbx_seq_one_letter_code
_entity_poly.pdbx_strand_id
1 'polypeptide(L)'
;ALAGFYRLADVALVTPLRDGMNLVAKEFVAAQKPDDPGVLVLSQFAGAAAELSGGALMVNPHETEGMALALRRALEMPLDERRERHARMMAVLKRNDIDSWAQSFLEALNEKPRVVANHFASRSPLQSLSFGTGWHGVHRPQGL
;
A
#
# COMPACT_ATOMS: atom_id res chain seq x y z
N ALA A 1 -6.35 -17.97 -21.75
CA ALA A 1 -5.10 -17.75 -22.53
C ALA A 1 -3.96 -17.23 -21.65
N LEU A 2 -4.15 -16.15 -20.88
CA LEU A 2 -3.05 -15.49 -20.15
C LEU A 2 -2.47 -16.28 -18.95
N ALA A 3 -3.30 -16.99 -18.19
CA ALA A 3 -2.84 -17.81 -17.07
C ALA A 3 -1.84 -18.92 -17.48
N GLY A 4 -1.90 -19.39 -18.72
CA GLY A 4 -0.92 -20.33 -19.27
C GLY A 4 0.46 -19.68 -19.41
N PHE A 5 0.53 -18.45 -19.90
CA PHE A 5 1.78 -17.69 -19.97
C PHE A 5 2.33 -17.38 -18.59
N TYR A 6 1.49 -17.01 -17.63
CA TYR A 6 1.93 -16.80 -16.25
C TYR A 6 2.54 -18.06 -15.66
N ARG A 7 1.89 -19.22 -15.83
CA ARG A 7 2.39 -20.51 -15.34
C ARG A 7 3.73 -20.93 -15.96
N LEU A 8 4.04 -20.44 -17.16
CA LEU A 8 5.30 -20.74 -17.86
C LEU A 8 6.39 -19.70 -17.60
N ALA A 9 6.06 -18.54 -17.05
CA ALA A 9 7.01 -17.44 -16.87
C ALA A 9 7.80 -17.60 -15.56
N ASP A 10 9.13 -17.54 -15.66
CA ASP A 10 10.02 -17.62 -14.51
C ASP A 10 9.97 -16.37 -13.63
N VAL A 11 9.68 -15.21 -14.23
CA VAL A 11 9.61 -13.91 -13.53
C VAL A 11 8.46 -13.07 -14.07
N ALA A 12 7.71 -12.43 -13.16
CA ALA A 12 6.85 -11.31 -13.49
C ALA A 12 7.44 -10.01 -12.97
N LEU A 13 7.66 -9.05 -13.86
CA LEU A 13 8.09 -7.70 -13.52
C LEU A 13 6.88 -6.77 -13.57
N VAL A 14 6.36 -6.41 -12.39
CA VAL A 14 5.17 -5.56 -12.24
C VAL A 14 5.60 -4.26 -11.59
N THR A 15 5.93 -3.26 -12.41
CA THR A 15 6.58 -2.02 -11.95
C THR A 15 5.82 -0.72 -12.22
N PRO A 16 4.50 -0.62 -11.91
CA PRO A 16 3.77 0.63 -12.11
C PRO A 16 4.30 1.74 -11.19
N LEU A 17 4.27 2.98 -11.69
CA LEU A 17 4.62 4.18 -10.90
C LEU A 17 3.53 4.55 -9.88
N ARG A 18 2.27 4.19 -10.16
CA ARG A 18 1.12 4.34 -9.27
C ARG A 18 0.00 3.41 -9.71
N ASP A 19 -0.46 2.56 -8.80
CA ASP A 19 -1.56 1.63 -9.08
C ASP A 19 -2.34 1.34 -7.80
N GLY A 20 -3.67 1.52 -7.83
CA GLY A 20 -4.54 1.28 -6.68
C GLY A 20 -4.57 -0.20 -6.27
N MET A 21 -4.50 -1.11 -7.24
CA MET A 21 -4.37 -2.56 -7.02
C MET A 21 -3.90 -3.23 -8.29
N ASN A 22 -2.90 -4.12 -8.19
CA ASN A 22 -2.40 -4.84 -9.34
C ASN A 22 -2.89 -6.29 -9.35
N LEU A 23 -3.98 -6.56 -10.07
CA LEU A 23 -4.52 -7.92 -10.19
C LEU A 23 -3.63 -8.84 -11.02
N VAL A 24 -2.91 -8.30 -12.00
CA VAL A 24 -1.91 -9.06 -12.78
C VAL A 24 -0.85 -9.69 -11.86
N ALA A 25 -0.38 -8.97 -10.84
CA ALA A 25 0.54 -9.51 -9.84
C ALA A 25 -0.09 -10.67 -9.05
N LYS A 26 -1.35 -10.53 -8.62
CA LYS A 26 -2.08 -11.58 -7.89
C LYS A 26 -2.32 -12.81 -8.77
N GLU A 27 -2.75 -12.61 -10.01
CA GLU A 27 -3.00 -13.64 -11.00
C GLU A 27 -1.72 -14.41 -11.36
N PHE A 28 -0.58 -13.70 -11.51
CA PHE A 28 0.71 -14.34 -11.74
C PHE A 28 1.05 -15.33 -10.62
N VAL A 29 0.96 -14.89 -9.36
CA VAL A 29 1.23 -15.74 -8.18
C VAL A 29 0.25 -16.92 -8.13
N ALA A 30 -1.04 -16.67 -8.35
CA ALA A 30 -2.07 -17.71 -8.35
C ALA A 30 -1.90 -18.76 -9.46
N ALA A 31 -1.34 -18.36 -10.61
CA ALA A 31 -1.13 -19.24 -11.75
C ALA A 31 0.12 -20.14 -11.62
N GLN A 32 1.05 -19.85 -10.71
CA GLN A 32 2.29 -20.61 -10.55
C GLN A 32 2.03 -22.06 -10.08
N LYS A 33 2.96 -22.96 -10.43
CA LYS A 33 3.00 -24.31 -9.86
C LYS A 33 3.75 -24.28 -8.52
N PRO A 34 3.18 -24.80 -7.41
CA PRO A 34 3.82 -24.71 -6.09
C PRO A 34 5.15 -25.47 -5.95
N ASP A 35 5.40 -26.45 -6.81
CA ASP A 35 6.62 -27.26 -6.85
C ASP A 35 7.75 -26.58 -7.63
N ASP A 36 7.45 -25.67 -8.56
CA ASP A 36 8.42 -24.86 -9.31
C ASP A 36 7.84 -23.48 -9.68
N PRO A 37 7.67 -22.56 -8.71
CA PRO A 37 7.01 -21.28 -8.94
C PRO A 37 7.98 -20.20 -9.44
N GLY A 38 7.54 -19.37 -10.38
CA GLY A 38 8.26 -18.15 -10.75
C GLY A 38 8.29 -17.09 -9.65
N VAL A 39 9.09 -16.04 -9.86
CA VAL A 39 9.32 -14.95 -8.90
C VAL A 39 8.56 -13.70 -9.30
N LEU A 40 7.89 -13.07 -8.34
CA LEU A 40 7.25 -11.77 -8.52
C LEU A 40 8.20 -10.65 -8.12
N VAL A 41 8.55 -9.77 -9.06
CA VAL A 41 9.20 -8.48 -8.81
C VAL A 41 8.13 -7.39 -8.86
N LEU A 42 7.96 -6.64 -7.76
CA LEU A 42 6.79 -5.79 -7.56
C LEU A 42 7.19 -4.37 -7.15
N SER A 43 6.63 -3.37 -7.83
CA SER A 43 6.73 -1.97 -7.42
C SER A 43 6.12 -1.77 -6.04
N GLN A 44 6.83 -1.04 -5.18
CA GLN A 44 6.31 -0.57 -3.90
C GLN A 44 5.11 0.38 -4.03
N PHE A 45 4.84 0.92 -5.22
CA PHE A 45 3.72 1.81 -5.50
C PHE A 45 2.48 1.11 -6.07
N ALA A 46 2.52 -0.22 -6.20
CA ALA A 46 1.35 -1.01 -6.50
C ALA A 46 0.58 -1.31 -5.21
N GLY A 47 -0.75 -1.16 -5.19
CA GLY A 47 -1.55 -1.52 -4.03
C GLY A 47 -1.40 -2.98 -3.58
N ALA A 48 -1.07 -3.88 -4.51
CA ALA A 48 -0.77 -5.28 -4.22
C ALA A 48 0.47 -5.46 -3.31
N ALA A 49 1.37 -4.47 -3.24
CA ALA A 49 2.55 -4.51 -2.37
C ALA A 49 2.20 -4.62 -0.89
N ALA A 50 1.07 -4.02 -0.47
CA ALA A 50 0.58 -4.11 0.90
C ALA A 50 0.29 -5.56 1.33
N GLU A 51 -0.04 -6.43 0.37
CA GLU A 51 -0.39 -7.83 0.62
C GLU A 51 0.75 -8.80 0.26
N LEU A 52 1.49 -8.52 -0.82
CA LEU A 52 2.44 -9.45 -1.41
C LEU A 52 3.90 -9.22 -1.02
N SER A 53 4.22 -8.13 -0.31
CA SER A 53 5.60 -7.80 0.12
C SER A 53 6.27 -8.88 0.99
N GLY A 54 5.49 -9.74 1.64
CA GLY A 54 6.02 -10.88 2.40
C GLY A 54 6.72 -11.96 1.55
N GLY A 55 6.52 -11.98 0.22
CA GLY A 55 7.19 -12.92 -0.69
C GLY A 55 7.78 -12.28 -1.95
N ALA A 56 7.21 -11.18 -2.46
CA ALA A 56 7.71 -10.50 -3.65
C ALA A 56 9.10 -9.86 -3.45
N LEU A 57 9.84 -9.67 -4.54
CA LEU A 57 11.00 -8.79 -4.56
C LEU A 57 10.52 -7.35 -4.79
N MET A 58 10.54 -6.55 -3.73
CA MET A 58 10.09 -5.16 -3.79
C MET A 58 11.12 -4.28 -4.50
N VAL A 59 10.64 -3.43 -5.40
CA VAL A 59 11.47 -2.48 -6.15
C VAL A 59 10.88 -1.08 -6.17
N ASN A 60 11.75 -0.09 -6.31
CA ASN A 60 11.37 1.27 -6.68
C ASN A 60 11.50 1.43 -8.21
N PRO A 61 10.40 1.65 -8.96
CA PRO A 61 10.47 1.83 -10.42
C PRO A 61 11.25 3.06 -10.88
N HIS A 62 11.59 3.99 -9.99
CA HIS A 62 12.48 5.11 -10.28
C HIS A 62 13.98 4.75 -10.21
N GLU A 63 14.31 3.56 -9.70
CA GLU A 63 15.69 3.09 -9.51
C GLU A 63 15.99 1.93 -10.46
N THR A 64 16.41 2.26 -11.69
CA THR A 64 16.68 1.27 -12.74
C THR A 64 17.72 0.21 -12.32
N GLU A 65 18.78 0.61 -11.62
CA GLU A 65 19.80 -0.33 -11.12
C GLU A 65 19.22 -1.30 -10.08
N GLY A 66 18.37 -0.80 -9.17
CA GLY A 66 17.67 -1.63 -8.19
C GLY A 66 16.75 -2.65 -8.87
N MET A 67 16.02 -2.24 -9.92
CA MET A 67 15.21 -3.16 -10.72
C MET A 67 16.06 -4.22 -11.44
N ALA A 68 17.19 -3.83 -12.03
CA ALA A 68 18.10 -4.76 -12.70
C ALA A 68 18.67 -5.81 -11.73
N LEU A 69 19.08 -5.38 -10.53
CA LEU A 69 19.56 -6.28 -9.47
C LEU A 69 18.46 -7.23 -8.99
N ALA A 70 17.23 -6.73 -8.82
CA ALA A 70 16.09 -7.56 -8.43
C ALA A 70 15.73 -8.60 -9.50
N LEU A 71 15.77 -8.21 -10.78
CA LEU A 71 15.54 -9.12 -11.89
C LEU A 71 16.62 -10.20 -12.00
N ARG A 72 17.89 -9.83 -11.85
CA ARG A 72 19.00 -10.82 -11.78
C ARG A 72 18.77 -11.79 -10.62
N ARG A 73 18.48 -11.28 -9.43
CA ARG A 73 18.17 -12.11 -8.27
C ARG A 73 16.99 -13.04 -8.53
N ALA A 74 15.94 -12.57 -9.18
CA ALA A 74 14.78 -13.38 -9.51
C ALA A 74 15.13 -14.59 -10.40
N LEU A 75 15.96 -14.36 -11.43
CA LEU A 75 16.43 -15.39 -12.36
C LEU A 75 17.39 -16.40 -11.71
N GLU A 76 18.19 -15.94 -10.74
CA GLU A 76 19.19 -16.77 -10.04
C GLU A 76 18.64 -17.41 -8.74
N MET A 77 17.36 -17.18 -8.41
CA MET A 77 16.80 -17.58 -7.11
C MET A 77 16.70 -19.11 -6.96
N PRO A 78 17.29 -19.69 -5.90
CA PRO A 78 17.17 -21.13 -5.63
C PRO A 78 15.71 -21.56 -5.48
N LEU A 79 15.40 -22.78 -5.93
CA LEU A 79 14.04 -23.32 -5.93
C LEU A 79 13.37 -23.25 -4.54
N ASP A 80 14.10 -23.59 -3.47
CA ASP A 80 13.54 -23.57 -2.12
C ASP A 80 13.12 -22.17 -1.68
N GLU A 81 13.90 -21.12 -2.00
CA GLU A 81 13.53 -19.73 -1.72
C GLU A 81 12.30 -19.31 -2.55
N ARG A 82 12.22 -19.72 -3.82
CA ARG A 82 11.05 -19.45 -4.68
C ARG A 82 9.78 -20.05 -4.10
N ARG A 83 9.83 -21.32 -3.67
CA ARG A 83 8.71 -22.05 -3.07
C ARG A 83 8.26 -21.40 -1.76
N GLU A 84 9.19 -21.01 -0.91
CA GLU A 84 8.87 -20.34 0.35
C GLU A 84 8.17 -19.00 0.12
N ARG A 85 8.71 -18.16 -0.78
CA ARG A 85 8.12 -16.86 -1.15
C ARG A 85 6.75 -17.01 -1.78
N HIS A 86 6.59 -17.96 -2.69
CA HIS A 86 5.31 -18.27 -3.34
C HIS A 86 4.27 -18.71 -2.32
N ALA A 87 4.62 -19.63 -1.41
CA ALA A 87 3.72 -20.12 -0.37
C ALA A 87 3.23 -18.98 0.54
N ARG A 88 4.12 -18.05 0.93
CA ARG A 88 3.75 -16.86 1.72
C ARG A 88 2.72 -15.99 0.98
N MET A 89 2.95 -15.70 -0.29
CA MET A 89 2.00 -14.90 -1.08
C MET A 89 0.67 -15.63 -1.32
N MET A 90 0.72 -16.93 -1.61
CA MET A 90 -0.49 -17.75 -1.80
C MET A 90 -1.35 -17.82 -0.54
N ALA A 91 -0.74 -17.86 0.66
CA ALA A 91 -1.49 -17.82 1.91
C ALA A 91 -2.25 -16.49 2.08
N VAL A 92 -1.68 -15.37 1.63
CA VAL A 92 -2.36 -14.06 1.62
C VAL A 92 -3.51 -14.06 0.61
N LEU A 93 -3.27 -14.52 -0.61
CA LEU A 93 -4.30 -14.55 -1.66
C LEU A 93 -5.50 -15.42 -1.28
N LYS A 94 -5.27 -16.56 -0.63
CA LYS A 94 -6.35 -17.45 -0.16
C LYS A 94 -7.18 -16.87 0.98
N ARG A 95 -6.59 -15.97 1.78
CA ARG A 95 -7.29 -15.31 2.89
C ARG A 95 -8.11 -14.11 2.43
N ASN A 96 -7.60 -13.39 1.42
CA ASN A 96 -8.16 -12.14 0.90
C ASN A 96 -8.70 -12.35 -0.53
N ASP A 97 -9.64 -13.27 -0.71
CA ASP A 97 -10.27 -13.50 -2.01
C ASP A 97 -11.35 -12.47 -2.35
N ILE A 98 -11.91 -12.59 -3.56
CA ILE A 98 -12.91 -11.63 -4.07
C ILE A 98 -14.21 -11.67 -3.28
N ASP A 99 -14.59 -12.83 -2.77
CA ASP A 99 -15.82 -13.02 -1.99
C ASP A 99 -15.67 -12.35 -0.62
N SER A 100 -14.51 -12.53 0.03
CA SER A 100 -14.16 -11.84 1.27
C SER A 100 -14.20 -10.32 1.10
N TRP A 101 -13.62 -9.79 0.01
CA TRP A 101 -13.68 -8.35 -0.26
C TRP A 101 -15.12 -7.86 -0.45
N ALA A 102 -15.91 -8.55 -1.27
CA ALA A 102 -17.28 -8.17 -1.58
C ALA A 102 -18.15 -8.17 -0.32
N GLN A 103 -18.01 -9.21 0.52
CA GLN A 103 -18.73 -9.32 1.78
C GLN A 103 -18.35 -8.18 2.74
N SER A 104 -17.06 -7.94 2.97
CA SER A 104 -16.61 -6.86 3.86
C SER A 104 -17.05 -5.48 3.38
N PHE A 105 -17.09 -5.26 2.06
CA PHE A 105 -17.58 -4.01 1.49
C PHE A 105 -19.08 -3.81 1.73
N LEU A 106 -19.89 -4.85 1.50
CA LEU A 106 -21.34 -4.79 1.75
C LEU A 106 -21.68 -4.65 3.24
N GLU A 107 -20.93 -5.32 4.11
CA GLU A 107 -21.03 -5.16 5.56
C GLU A 107 -20.76 -3.70 5.96
N ALA A 108 -19.66 -3.11 5.49
CA ALA A 108 -19.31 -1.73 5.77
C ALA A 108 -20.35 -0.70 5.26
N LEU A 109 -21.03 -0.99 4.15
CA LEU A 109 -22.13 -0.14 3.66
C LEU A 109 -23.41 -0.25 4.51
N ASN A 110 -23.67 -1.42 5.09
CA ASN A 110 -24.80 -1.67 5.97
C ASN A 110 -24.56 -1.19 7.41
N GLU A 111 -23.30 -0.91 7.78
CA GLU A 111 -23.00 -0.27 9.06
C GLU A 111 -23.61 1.13 9.12
N LYS A 112 -24.37 1.40 10.18
CA LYS A 112 -24.89 2.74 10.43
C LYS A 112 -23.71 3.71 10.53
N PRO A 113 -23.76 4.88 9.85
CA PRO A 113 -22.67 5.85 9.93
C PRO A 113 -22.34 6.11 11.39
N ARG A 114 -21.08 5.88 11.78
CA ARG A 114 -20.59 6.37 13.06
C ARG A 114 -20.68 7.88 12.99
N VAL A 115 -21.70 8.44 13.64
CA VAL A 115 -21.75 9.88 13.91
C VAL A 115 -20.51 10.17 14.73
N VAL A 116 -19.49 10.71 14.07
CA VAL A 116 -18.34 11.26 14.77
C VAL A 116 -18.89 12.46 15.52
N ALA A 117 -19.14 12.29 16.81
CA ALA A 117 -19.58 13.40 17.65
C ALA A 117 -18.51 14.49 17.56
N ASN A 118 -18.82 15.56 16.83
CA ASN A 118 -17.97 16.73 16.71
C ASN A 118 -17.63 17.19 18.14
N HIS A 119 -16.36 17.05 18.53
CA HIS A 119 -15.81 17.60 19.77
C HIS A 119 -15.69 19.15 19.74
N PHE A 120 -16.49 19.83 18.90
CA PHE A 120 -16.47 21.28 18.70
C PHE A 120 -17.53 22.01 19.54
N ALA A 121 -17.84 21.52 20.74
CA ALA A 121 -18.75 22.19 21.67
C ALA A 121 -18.16 22.32 23.08
N SER A 122 -17.00 22.96 23.20
CA SER A 122 -16.58 23.59 24.46
C SER A 122 -15.60 24.74 24.21
N ARG A 123 -16.01 25.74 23.42
CA ARG A 123 -15.47 27.09 23.58
C ARG A 123 -16.55 27.92 24.25
N SER A 124 -16.32 28.23 25.53
CA SER A 124 -17.22 28.99 26.39
C SER A 124 -17.62 30.33 25.76
N PRO A 125 -18.85 30.81 25.97
CA PRO A 125 -19.25 32.13 25.49
C PRO A 125 -18.61 33.21 26.36
N LEU A 126 -17.94 34.16 25.71
CA LEU A 126 -17.76 35.56 26.12
C LEU A 126 -17.63 35.83 27.63
N GLN A 127 -16.39 35.91 28.13
CA GLN A 127 -16.08 36.72 29.30
C GLN A 127 -15.70 38.13 28.85
N SER A 128 -16.60 39.05 29.18
CA SER A 128 -16.52 40.51 29.27
C SER A 128 -15.13 41.15 29.10
N LEU A 129 -15.06 42.10 28.17
CA LEU A 129 -14.13 43.23 28.18
C LEU A 129 -14.21 43.97 29.52
N SER A 130 -13.16 43.87 30.33
CA SER A 130 -12.85 44.90 31.33
C SER A 130 -11.68 45.73 30.80
N PHE A 131 -11.96 46.99 30.48
CA PHE A 131 -10.96 48.01 30.19
C PHE A 131 -10.09 48.23 31.43
N GLY A 132 -8.90 47.63 31.42
CA GLY A 132 -7.83 47.91 32.38
C GLY A 132 -6.92 49.01 31.83
N THR A 133 -7.00 50.19 32.43
CA THR A 133 -6.04 51.28 32.35
C THR A 133 -4.62 50.78 32.64
N GLY A 134 -3.67 51.00 31.72
CA GLY A 134 -2.25 50.74 31.99
C GLY A 134 -1.34 50.46 30.80
N TRP A 135 -1.41 51.22 29.71
CA TRP A 135 -0.39 51.16 28.66
C TRP A 135 0.80 52.06 29.01
N HIS A 136 1.83 51.49 29.63
CA HIS A 136 3.16 52.09 29.69
C HIS A 136 4.03 51.52 28.55
N GLY A 137 4.25 52.39 27.55
CA GLY A 137 5.46 52.55 26.74
C GLY A 137 6.14 51.33 26.11
N VAL A 138 6.10 51.25 24.77
CA VAL A 138 7.23 50.83 23.92
C VAL A 138 7.18 51.57 22.57
N HIS A 139 8.14 52.50 22.41
CA HIS A 139 8.84 52.98 21.20
C HIS A 139 8.09 53.28 19.86
N ARG A 140 8.14 54.57 19.46
CA ARG A 140 8.13 55.01 18.04
C ARG A 140 9.53 54.87 17.42
N PRO A 141 9.65 54.51 16.13
CA PRO A 141 10.73 54.99 15.27
C PRO A 141 10.31 56.27 14.53
N GLN A 142 11.26 57.20 14.35
CA GLN A 142 11.16 58.42 13.55
C GLN A 142 11.74 58.19 12.15
N GLY A 143 11.23 58.93 11.15
CA GLY A 143 11.73 59.04 9.77
C GLY A 143 11.20 57.95 8.83
N LEU A 144 10.65 58.22 7.65
CA LEU A 144 10.69 59.37 6.72
C LEU A 144 9.27 59.66 6.22
#